data_AF-A0A1B0BDX7-F1
#
_entry.id   AF-A0A1B0BDX7-F1
#
_cell.length_a   1.000
_cell.length_b   1.000
_cell.length_c   1.000
_cell.angle_alpha   90.00
_cell.angle_beta   90.00
_cell.angle_gamma   90.00
#
_symmetry.space_group_name_H-M   'P 1'
#
loop_
_entity.id
_entity.type
_entity.pdbx_description
1 polymer ?
#
loop_
_entity_poly.entity_id
_entity_poly.type
_entity_poly.pdbx_seq_one_letter_code
_entity_poly.pdbx_strand_id
1 'polypeptide(L)'
;MLLKLSLHRKTMVYDMNQMMPPSQNIAVGRYYLQDLNNVENQDYAAFDVDKRYQARMACETPPQQIRPLPPPTPAPRRRTTPITHLDPAELVGLSREERRRRRRATLKYRTAHATRERIRVEAFNVSFAELRKLLPTLPPDKKLSKIEILKLAICYIAYLNHILETP
;
A
#
# COMPACT_ATOMS: atom_id res chain seq x y z
N MET A 1 -38.79 -4.29 48.30
CA MET A 1 -38.63 -5.30 47.23
C MET A 1 -38.59 -4.59 45.87
N LEU A 2 -37.50 -4.82 45.15
CA LEU A 2 -37.35 -4.81 43.68
C LEU A 2 -37.35 -3.48 42.89
N LEU A 3 -36.10 -3.07 42.64
CA LEU A 3 -35.54 -2.36 41.48
C LEU A 3 -36.29 -2.46 40.14
N LYS A 4 -36.25 -1.36 39.37
CA LYS A 4 -35.65 -1.25 38.02
C LYS A 4 -35.69 0.22 37.56
N LEU A 5 -34.63 0.98 37.84
CA LEU A 5 -33.61 1.39 36.86
C LEU A 5 -34.20 2.10 35.62
N SER A 6 -34.48 3.39 35.80
CA SER A 6 -34.50 4.36 34.71
C SER A 6 -33.07 4.47 34.16
N LEU A 7 -32.78 3.71 33.10
CA LEU A 7 -31.55 3.86 32.35
C LEU A 7 -31.72 5.07 31.43
N HIS A 8 -31.66 6.27 32.01
CA HIS A 8 -31.29 7.45 31.25
C HIS A 8 -29.90 7.18 30.68
N ARG A 9 -29.83 6.81 29.40
CA ARG A 9 -28.60 6.91 28.61
C ARG A 9 -28.23 8.38 28.55
N LYS A 10 -27.59 8.89 29.61
CA LYS A 10 -26.68 10.02 29.49
C LYS A 10 -25.54 9.52 28.62
N THR A 11 -25.68 9.70 27.31
CA THR A 11 -24.50 9.87 26.45
C THR A 11 -23.75 11.05 27.04
N MET A 12 -22.76 10.77 27.90
CA MET A 12 -21.69 11.71 28.15
C MET A 12 -20.97 11.86 26.82
N VAL A 13 -21.46 12.79 26.01
CA VAL A 13 -20.63 13.43 25.00
C VAL A 13 -19.59 14.15 25.85
N TYR A 14 -18.46 13.48 26.11
CA TYR A 14 -17.31 14.14 26.70
C TYR A 14 -16.97 15.27 25.75
N ASP A 15 -17.23 16.50 26.20
CA ASP A 15 -16.88 17.70 25.47
C ASP A 15 -15.36 17.83 25.52
N MET A 16 -14.69 17.17 24.56
CA MET A 16 -13.23 17.18 24.40
C MET A 16 -12.66 18.59 24.19
N ASN A 17 -13.52 19.60 23.99
CA ASN A 17 -13.10 21.00 23.92
C ASN A 17 -12.69 21.57 25.29
N GLN A 18 -13.07 20.96 26.42
CA GLN A 18 -12.68 21.44 27.75
C GLN A 18 -11.34 20.90 28.27
N MET A 19 -10.79 19.83 27.69
CA MET A 19 -9.47 19.29 28.08
C MET A 19 -8.33 19.67 27.12
N MET A 20 -8.59 20.50 26.11
CA MET A 20 -7.58 20.93 25.13
C MET A 20 -7.61 22.46 24.96
N PRO A 21 -6.49 23.18 25.17
CA PRO A 21 -6.46 24.63 24.99
C PRO A 21 -6.71 25.02 23.52
N PRO A 22 -7.25 26.23 23.24
CA PRO A 22 -7.89 26.58 21.97
C PRO A 22 -7.01 26.72 20.72
N SER A 23 -5.79 26.18 20.71
CA SER A 23 -4.81 26.42 19.63
C SER A 23 -4.37 25.15 18.88
N GLN A 24 -4.94 23.97 19.16
CA GLN A 24 -4.32 22.70 18.77
C GLN A 24 -5.08 21.84 17.75
N ASN A 25 -6.01 22.41 16.97
CA ASN A 25 -6.76 21.67 15.96
C ASN A 25 -5.93 21.16 14.74
N ILE A 26 -4.64 21.53 14.64
CA ILE A 26 -3.68 20.99 13.66
C ILE A 26 -2.48 20.33 14.38
N ALA A 27 -2.39 20.43 15.70
CA ALA A 27 -1.16 20.19 16.43
C ALA A 27 -1.05 18.82 17.07
N VAL A 28 -2.10 17.99 17.16
CA VAL A 28 -1.93 16.62 17.72
C VAL A 28 -0.97 15.80 16.86
N GLY A 29 -0.99 16.02 15.54
CA GLY A 29 0.00 15.47 14.62
C GLY A 29 1.40 16.06 14.82
N ARG A 30 1.53 17.32 15.26
CA ARG A 30 2.84 17.99 15.48
C ARG A 30 3.45 17.64 16.83
N TYR A 31 2.64 17.54 17.89
CA TYR A 31 3.08 17.20 19.25
C TYR A 31 3.61 15.77 19.36
N TYR A 32 3.25 14.86 18.44
CA TYR A 32 3.83 13.51 18.37
C TYR A 32 4.68 13.25 17.09
N LEU A 33 4.73 14.17 16.11
CA LEU A 33 5.74 14.12 15.04
C LEU A 33 7.08 14.73 15.45
N GLN A 34 7.13 15.58 16.48
CA GLN A 34 8.37 16.25 16.87
C GLN A 34 9.42 15.21 17.33
N ASP A 35 9.00 14.16 18.03
CA ASP A 35 9.89 13.11 18.53
C ASP A 35 10.15 11.97 17.52
N LEU A 36 9.29 11.76 16.52
CA LEU A 36 9.58 10.87 15.39
C LEU A 36 10.52 11.49 14.34
N ASN A 37 10.77 12.80 14.40
CA ASN A 37 11.86 13.40 13.62
C ASN A 37 13.23 13.09 14.23
N ASN A 38 13.29 12.71 15.53
CA ASN A 38 14.52 12.48 16.27
C ASN A 38 14.77 10.99 16.61
N VAL A 39 13.75 10.13 16.59
CA VAL A 39 13.92 8.67 16.58
C VAL A 39 14.22 8.22 15.15
N GLU A 40 15.49 8.35 14.80
CA GLU A 40 16.19 7.69 13.68
C GLU A 40 15.45 7.67 12.32
N ASN A 41 15.47 8.83 11.67
CA ASN A 41 15.54 8.92 10.20
C ASN A 41 16.82 8.26 9.61
N GLN A 42 17.68 7.63 10.40
CA GLN A 42 18.89 6.98 9.92
C GLN A 42 18.60 5.61 9.27
N ASP A 43 17.60 4.88 9.73
CA ASP A 43 17.32 3.52 9.22
C ASP A 43 16.37 3.46 8.02
N TYR A 44 15.54 4.49 7.79
CA TYR A 44 14.63 4.53 6.63
C TYR A 44 15.31 5.02 5.34
N ALA A 45 16.44 5.75 5.43
CA ALA A 45 17.22 6.19 4.27
C ALA A 45 17.93 5.01 3.54
N ALA A 46 18.09 3.87 4.22
CA ALA A 46 18.81 2.70 3.70
C ALA A 46 17.97 1.78 2.78
N PHE A 47 16.68 2.01 2.61
CA PHE A 47 15.87 1.28 1.63
C PHE A 47 16.17 1.77 0.21
N ASP A 48 17.28 1.30 -0.38
CA ASP A 48 17.56 0.92 -1.79
C ASP A 48 16.90 1.72 -2.96
N VAL A 49 16.36 2.90 -2.72
CA VAL A 49 15.86 3.85 -3.72
C VAL A 49 17.04 4.62 -4.29
N ASP A 50 18.01 4.95 -3.43
CA ASP A 50 19.20 5.70 -3.80
C ASP A 50 20.13 4.89 -4.71
N LYS A 51 20.24 3.58 -4.53
CA LYS A 51 21.04 2.71 -5.41
C LYS A 51 20.45 2.58 -6.81
N ARG A 52 19.12 2.51 -6.93
CA ARG A 52 18.42 2.50 -8.24
C ARG A 52 18.44 3.85 -8.93
N TYR A 53 18.36 4.93 -8.15
CA TYR A 53 18.46 6.30 -8.65
C TYR A 53 19.90 6.61 -9.10
N GLN A 54 20.90 6.33 -8.27
CA GLN A 54 22.31 6.43 -8.61
C GLN A 54 22.70 5.50 -9.76
N ALA A 55 22.16 4.28 -9.83
CA ALA A 55 22.37 3.40 -10.99
C ALA A 55 21.80 3.98 -12.28
N ARG A 56 20.67 4.72 -12.23
CA ARG A 56 20.15 5.45 -13.40
C ARG A 56 21.05 6.63 -13.78
N MET A 57 21.56 7.37 -12.81
CA MET A 57 22.44 8.52 -13.06
C MET A 57 23.84 8.11 -13.54
N ALA A 58 24.37 7.00 -13.04
CA ALA A 58 25.66 6.44 -13.47
C ALA A 58 25.62 5.84 -14.89
N CYS A 59 24.42 5.60 -15.45
CA CYS A 59 24.22 5.16 -16.83
C CYS A 59 24.07 6.32 -17.82
N GLU A 60 24.36 7.58 -17.45
CA GLU A 60 24.55 8.64 -18.43
C GLU A 60 25.67 8.22 -19.39
N THR A 61 25.27 7.65 -20.52
CA THR A 61 26.15 7.13 -21.56
C THR A 61 27.01 8.27 -22.10
N PRO A 62 28.33 8.06 -22.34
CA PRO A 62 29.13 9.00 -23.11
C PRO A 62 28.41 9.35 -24.41
N PRO A 63 28.62 10.56 -25.00
CA PRO A 63 28.06 10.90 -26.29
C PRO A 63 28.34 9.78 -27.30
N GLN A 64 27.32 8.96 -27.58
CA GLN A 64 27.44 7.85 -28.51
C GLN A 64 27.69 8.50 -29.87
N GLN A 65 28.87 8.28 -30.46
CA GLN A 65 29.08 8.51 -31.89
C GLN A 65 27.87 7.93 -32.64
N ILE A 66 27.22 8.76 -33.46
CA ILE A 66 26.03 8.41 -34.22
C ILE A 66 26.41 7.29 -35.20
N ARG A 67 26.35 6.04 -34.75
CA ARG A 67 26.36 4.88 -35.65
C ARG A 67 24.98 4.82 -36.30
N PRO A 68 24.88 4.56 -37.60
CA PRO A 68 23.60 4.34 -38.26
C PRO A 68 22.83 3.27 -37.48
N LEU A 69 21.59 3.58 -37.05
CA LEU A 69 20.76 2.57 -36.40
C LEU A 69 20.59 1.39 -37.37
N PRO A 70 20.71 0.14 -36.91
CA PRO A 70 20.35 -1.00 -37.74
C PRO A 70 18.89 -0.82 -38.20
N PRO A 71 18.54 -1.25 -39.43
CA PRO A 71 17.18 -1.15 -39.92
C PRO A 71 16.24 -1.78 -38.89
N PRO A 72 15.08 -1.16 -38.61
CA PRO A 72 14.16 -1.67 -37.60
C PRO A 72 13.85 -3.11 -37.96
N THR A 73 14.32 -4.04 -37.12
CA THR A 73 13.94 -5.44 -37.24
C THR A 73 12.42 -5.44 -37.19
N PRO A 74 11.69 -6.04 -38.16
CA PRO A 74 10.25 -6.05 -38.12
C PRO A 74 9.85 -6.63 -36.76
N ALA A 75 9.24 -5.77 -35.92
CA ALA A 75 8.84 -6.18 -34.59
C ALA A 75 8.03 -7.46 -34.75
N PRO A 76 8.36 -8.56 -34.05
CA PRO A 76 7.65 -9.81 -34.20
C PRO A 76 6.17 -9.49 -34.04
N ARG A 77 5.41 -9.69 -35.12
CA ARG A 77 4.04 -9.20 -35.30
C ARG A 77 3.29 -9.65 -34.06
N ARG A 78 3.11 -8.74 -33.10
CA ARG A 78 2.57 -9.06 -31.78
C ARG A 78 1.21 -9.62 -32.09
N ARG A 79 1.01 -10.93 -31.91
CA ARG A 79 -0.27 -11.57 -32.18
C ARG A 79 -1.28 -10.85 -31.27
N THR A 80 -2.02 -9.93 -31.87
CA THR A 80 -2.94 -9.02 -31.16
C THR A 80 -4.14 -9.80 -30.64
N THR A 81 -4.41 -10.97 -31.23
CA THR A 81 -5.40 -11.91 -30.75
C THR A 81 -4.83 -12.71 -29.57
N PRO A 82 -5.40 -12.56 -28.35
CA PRO A 82 -5.00 -13.40 -27.23
C PRO A 82 -5.30 -14.86 -27.57
N ILE A 83 -4.40 -15.77 -27.20
CA ILE A 83 -4.62 -17.22 -27.37
C ILE A 83 -5.79 -17.59 -26.45
N THR A 84 -6.98 -17.81 -27.02
CA THR A 84 -8.20 -18.15 -26.30
C THR A 84 -8.16 -19.59 -25.81
N HIS A 85 -7.74 -20.50 -26.70
CA HIS A 85 -7.61 -21.94 -26.46
C HIS A 85 -6.21 -22.42 -26.87
N LEU A 86 -5.62 -23.34 -26.09
CA LEU A 86 -4.40 -24.05 -26.49
C LEU A 86 -4.79 -25.46 -26.91
N ASP A 87 -4.52 -25.80 -28.16
CA ASP A 87 -4.75 -27.15 -28.64
C ASP A 87 -3.64 -28.08 -28.12
N PRO A 88 -3.99 -29.23 -27.51
CA PRO A 88 -3.01 -30.15 -26.92
C PRO A 88 -1.96 -30.66 -27.93
N ALA A 89 -2.34 -30.80 -29.21
CA ALA A 89 -1.44 -31.22 -30.28
C ALA A 89 -0.28 -30.25 -30.48
N GLU A 90 -0.50 -28.94 -30.32
CA GLU A 90 0.55 -27.93 -30.43
C GLU A 90 1.57 -27.97 -29.29
N LEU A 91 1.27 -28.70 -28.20
CA LEU A 91 2.14 -28.85 -27.04
C LEU A 91 3.09 -30.07 -27.16
N VAL A 92 2.84 -30.96 -28.11
CA VAL A 92 3.67 -32.16 -28.36
C VAL A 92 5.04 -31.73 -28.91
N GLY A 93 6.11 -32.41 -28.49
CA GLY A 93 7.48 -32.07 -28.89
C GLY A 93 8.08 -30.81 -28.25
N LEU A 94 7.27 -29.95 -27.62
CA LEU A 94 7.77 -28.78 -26.91
C LEU A 94 8.47 -29.13 -25.60
N SER A 95 9.55 -28.39 -25.30
CA SER A 95 10.18 -28.39 -23.97
C SER A 95 9.16 -28.04 -22.87
N ARG A 96 9.40 -28.55 -21.65
CA ARG A 96 8.62 -28.23 -20.45
C ARG A 96 8.47 -26.72 -20.25
N GLU A 97 9.52 -25.96 -20.53
CA GLU A 97 9.53 -24.50 -20.39
C GLU A 97 8.64 -23.84 -21.45
N GLU A 98 8.71 -24.28 -22.70
CA GLU A 98 7.89 -23.75 -23.79
C GLU A 98 6.40 -24.03 -23.57
N ARG A 99 6.05 -25.21 -23.05
CA ARG A 99 4.66 -25.51 -22.62
C ARG A 99 4.18 -24.60 -21.49
N ARG A 100 5.06 -24.23 -20.54
CA ARG A 100 4.70 -23.28 -19.47
C ARG A 100 4.47 -21.88 -20.03
N ARG A 101 5.33 -21.41 -20.93
CA ARG A 101 5.19 -20.12 -21.60
C ARG A 101 3.88 -20.03 -22.38
N ARG A 102 3.57 -21.02 -23.22
CA ARG A 102 2.31 -21.06 -23.98
C ARG A 102 1.09 -21.05 -23.06
N ARG A 103 1.08 -21.85 -21.99
CA ARG A 103 -0.01 -21.83 -20.99
C ARG A 103 -0.22 -20.47 -20.36
N ARG A 104 0.87 -19.80 -19.96
CA ARG A 104 0.81 -18.44 -19.37
C ARG A 104 0.34 -17.37 -20.35
N ALA A 105 0.56 -17.57 -21.65
CA ALA A 105 0.09 -16.67 -22.70
C ALA A 105 -1.42 -16.75 -22.97
N THR A 106 -2.10 -17.82 -22.51
CA THR A 106 -3.55 -17.97 -22.72
C THR A 106 -4.37 -16.92 -22.00
N LEU A 107 -5.48 -16.52 -22.64
CA LEU A 107 -6.47 -15.64 -22.02
C LEU A 107 -7.02 -16.25 -20.72
N LYS A 108 -7.30 -17.55 -20.71
CA LYS A 108 -7.77 -18.28 -19.52
C LYS A 108 -6.80 -18.15 -18.34
N TYR A 109 -5.51 -18.37 -18.57
CA TYR A 109 -4.51 -18.23 -17.50
C TYR A 109 -4.40 -16.77 -17.03
N ARG A 110 -4.32 -15.83 -17.97
CA ARG A 110 -4.17 -14.40 -17.66
C ARG A 110 -5.36 -13.85 -16.88
N THR A 111 -6.59 -14.18 -17.29
CA THR A 111 -7.82 -13.76 -16.61
C THR A 111 -7.95 -14.39 -15.22
N ALA A 112 -7.66 -15.68 -15.08
CA ALA A 112 -7.63 -16.36 -13.78
C ALA A 112 -6.58 -15.74 -12.84
N HIS A 113 -5.38 -15.43 -13.36
CA HIS A 113 -4.33 -14.76 -12.59
C HIS A 113 -4.74 -13.34 -12.17
N ALA A 114 -5.27 -12.54 -13.09
CA ALA A 114 -5.74 -11.19 -12.80
C ALA A 114 -6.87 -11.18 -11.75
N THR A 115 -7.78 -12.16 -11.83
CA THR A 115 -8.87 -12.32 -10.85
C THR A 115 -8.33 -12.65 -9.48
N ARG A 116 -7.39 -13.61 -9.37
CA ARG A 116 -6.74 -13.93 -8.08
C ARG A 116 -6.03 -12.72 -7.48
N GLU A 117 -5.31 -11.96 -8.30
CA GLU A 117 -4.60 -10.78 -7.83
C GLU A 117 -5.57 -9.67 -7.37
N ARG A 118 -6.68 -9.48 -8.07
CA ARG A 118 -7.74 -8.56 -7.64
C ARG A 118 -8.29 -8.95 -6.26
N ILE A 119 -8.63 -10.23 -6.07
CA ILE A 119 -9.13 -10.75 -4.79
C ILE A 119 -8.09 -10.54 -3.68
N ARG A 120 -6.81 -10.82 -3.95
CA ARG A 120 -5.71 -10.62 -3.00
C ARG A 120 -5.61 -9.16 -2.55
N VAL A 121 -5.67 -8.22 -3.51
CA VAL A 121 -5.61 -6.78 -3.24
C VAL A 121 -6.87 -6.29 -2.53
N GLU A 122 -8.04 -6.82 -2.87
CA GLU A 122 -9.30 -6.52 -2.20
C GLU A 122 -9.28 -6.94 -0.73
N ALA A 123 -8.86 -8.18 -0.43
CA ALA A 123 -8.70 -8.66 0.94
C ALA A 123 -7.71 -7.79 1.76
N PHE A 124 -6.61 -7.37 1.13
CA PHE A 124 -5.67 -6.42 1.73
C PHE A 124 -6.32 -5.05 2.00
N ASN A 125 -7.10 -4.52 1.06
CA ASN A 125 -7.78 -3.23 1.22
C ASN A 125 -8.88 -3.27 2.30
N VAL A 126 -9.61 -4.39 2.42
CA VAL A 126 -10.57 -4.61 3.52
C VAL A 126 -9.86 -4.54 4.86
N SER A 127 -8.72 -5.20 5.00
CA SER A 127 -7.91 -5.15 6.23
C SER A 127 -7.45 -3.72 6.56
N PHE A 128 -7.06 -2.94 5.55
CA PHE A 128 -6.73 -1.51 5.71
C PHE A 128 -7.92 -0.65 6.14
N ALA A 129 -9.12 -0.94 5.63
CA ALA A 129 -10.34 -0.24 6.01
C ALA A 129 -10.73 -0.56 7.46
N GLU A 130 -10.59 -1.82 7.91
CA GLU A 130 -10.81 -2.17 9.32
C GLU A 130 -9.81 -1.47 10.24
N LEU A 131 -8.53 -1.45 9.90
CA LEU A 131 -7.54 -0.68 10.66
C LEU A 131 -7.91 0.80 10.75
N ARG A 132 -8.33 1.43 9.65
CA ARG A 132 -8.74 2.84 9.61
C ARG A 132 -9.87 3.17 10.58
N LYS A 133 -10.82 2.26 10.80
CA LYS A 133 -11.96 2.49 11.73
C LYS A 133 -11.52 2.62 13.19
N LEU A 134 -10.39 2.00 13.54
CA LEU A 134 -9.84 2.05 14.90
C LEU A 134 -9.03 3.32 15.18
N LEU A 135 -8.65 4.05 14.12
CA LEU A 135 -7.75 5.20 14.26
C LEU A 135 -8.54 6.50 14.54
N PRO A 136 -8.12 7.27 15.56
CA PRO A 136 -8.76 8.54 15.88
C PRO A 136 -8.42 9.61 14.81
N THR A 137 -9.44 10.26 14.25
CA THR A 137 -9.27 11.38 13.30
C THR A 137 -10.27 12.50 13.53
N LEU A 138 -9.84 13.73 13.24
CA LEU A 138 -10.72 14.90 13.16
C LEU A 138 -10.61 15.52 11.75
N PRO A 139 -11.72 15.60 10.98
CA PRO A 139 -13.03 15.01 11.26
C PRO A 139 -13.01 13.45 11.20
N PRO A 140 -14.02 12.75 11.75
CA PRO A 140 -14.05 11.28 11.80
C PRO A 140 -13.98 10.61 10.42
N ASP A 141 -14.50 11.27 9.40
CA ASP A 141 -14.57 10.83 8.00
C ASP A 141 -13.35 11.24 7.16
N LYS A 142 -12.29 11.78 7.79
CA LYS A 142 -11.05 12.14 7.09
C LYS A 142 -10.52 10.97 6.27
N LYS A 143 -10.39 11.16 4.95
CA LYS A 143 -9.74 10.18 4.08
C LYS A 143 -8.25 10.15 4.37
N LEU A 144 -7.73 8.97 4.71
CA LEU A 144 -6.30 8.74 4.94
C LEU A 144 -5.74 7.86 3.83
N SER A 145 -4.53 8.19 3.37
CA SER A 145 -3.72 7.31 2.52
C SER A 145 -3.19 6.10 3.32
N LYS A 146 -2.73 5.06 2.61
CA LYS A 146 -2.17 3.85 3.25
C LYS A 146 -0.99 4.18 4.18
N ILE A 147 -0.12 5.10 3.78
CA ILE A 147 1.02 5.49 4.61
C ILE A 147 0.58 6.26 5.86
N GLU A 148 -0.42 7.13 5.76
CA GLU A 148 -0.96 7.84 6.92
C GLU A 148 -1.64 6.88 7.91
N ILE A 149 -2.38 5.89 7.42
CA ILE A 149 -3.00 4.84 8.26
C ILE A 149 -1.92 4.11 9.07
N LEU A 150 -0.81 3.70 8.42
CA LEU A 150 0.27 2.99 9.10
C LEU A 150 0.97 3.87 10.14
N LYS A 151 1.32 5.12 9.80
CA LYS A 151 1.96 6.06 10.74
C LYS A 151 1.06 6.33 11.94
N LEU A 152 -0.22 6.61 11.70
CA LEU A 152 -1.18 6.91 12.76
C LEU A 152 -1.43 5.69 13.67
N ALA A 153 -1.45 4.47 13.11
CA ALA A 153 -1.55 3.25 13.91
C ALA A 153 -0.37 3.09 14.87
N ILE A 154 0.86 3.31 14.40
CA ILE A 154 2.07 3.25 15.22
C ILE A 154 2.00 4.30 16.35
N CYS A 155 1.69 5.55 16.02
CA CYS A 155 1.53 6.63 17.00
C CYS A 155 0.44 6.30 18.03
N TYR A 156 -0.68 5.73 17.58
CA TYR A 156 -1.81 5.45 18.46
C TYR A 156 -1.53 4.31 19.44
N ILE A 157 -0.85 3.25 18.99
CA ILE A 157 -0.39 2.18 19.89
C ILE A 157 0.56 2.75 20.95
N ALA A 158 1.55 3.57 20.55
CA ALA A 158 2.48 4.19 21.49
C ALA A 158 1.77 5.11 22.51
N TYR A 159 0.79 5.89 22.05
CA TYR A 159 -0.03 6.75 22.91
C TYR A 159 -0.81 5.95 23.95
N LEU A 160 -1.48 4.86 23.53
CA LEU A 160 -2.23 4.01 24.44
C LEU A 160 -1.31 3.35 25.48
N ASN A 161 -0.12 2.88 25.09
CA ASN A 161 0.85 2.33 26.04
C ASN A 161 1.29 3.38 27.08
N HIS A 162 1.57 4.61 26.65
CA HIS A 162 1.94 5.69 27.57
C HIS A 162 0.85 5.97 28.61
N ILE A 163 -0.42 6.03 28.20
CA ILE A 163 -1.55 6.22 29.12
C ILE A 163 -1.64 5.08 30.14
N LEU A 164 -1.37 3.84 29.72
CA LEU A 164 -1.44 2.68 30.59
C LEU A 164 -0.27 2.61 31.58
N GLU A 165 0.87 3.19 31.24
CA GLU A 165 2.07 3.24 32.10
C GLU A 165 2.06 4.42 33.08
N THR A 166 1.32 5.48 32.78
CA THR A 166 1.14 6.61 33.71
C THR A 166 0.18 6.23 34.86
N PRO A 167 0.63 6.26 36.12
CA PRO A 167 -0.17 5.87 37.29
C PRO A 167 -1.30 6.86 37.62
#